data_AF-A0AAJ6A4Q1-F1
#
_entry.id   AF-A0AAJ6A4Q1-F1
#
_cell.length_a   1.000
_cell.length_b   1.000
_cell.length_c   1.000
_cell.angle_alpha   90.00
_cell.angle_beta   90.00
_cell.angle_gamma   90.00
#
_symmetry.space_group_name_H-M   'P 1'
#
loop_
_entity.id
_entity.type
_entity.pdbx_description
1 polymer ?
#
loop_
_entity_poly.entity_id
_entity_poly.type
_entity_poly.pdbx_seq_one_letter_code
_entity_poly.pdbx_strand_id
1 'polypeptide(L)'
;MDTAREQTHRITVCTNCRHVGAPCRPGLDLLKHLQAAITQAGAALSDDFSLEGSVCMAGCDRPCTVAFQATAKATYLFGDIAGEADIGALVSFAELYRDRPDGLTREGERPKMLGGKTLACIPAAIVSAERQATLLQ
;
A
#
# COMPACT_ATOMS: atom_id res chain seq x y z
N MET A 1 -5.21 -14.09 -28.06
CA MET A 1 -3.91 -14.07 -27.34
C MET A 1 -4.12 -13.12 -26.18
N ASP A 2 -4.33 -13.65 -24.98
CA ASP A 2 -4.55 -12.81 -23.80
C ASP A 2 -3.25 -12.15 -23.38
N THR A 3 -3.15 -10.85 -23.63
CA THR A 3 -2.14 -10.01 -23.01
C THR A 3 -2.61 -9.71 -21.59
N ALA A 4 -2.29 -10.59 -20.65
CA ALA A 4 -2.44 -10.29 -19.23
C ALA A 4 -1.69 -8.98 -18.93
N ARG A 5 -2.38 -7.97 -18.39
CA ARG A 5 -1.73 -6.74 -17.92
C ARG A 5 -0.73 -7.10 -16.84
N GLU A 6 0.49 -6.60 -16.99
CA GLU A 6 1.51 -6.75 -15.95
C GLU A 6 1.15 -5.81 -14.80
N GLN A 7 0.93 -6.37 -13.61
CA GLN A 7 0.60 -5.61 -12.40
C GLN A 7 1.82 -4.79 -11.98
N THR A 8 1.80 -3.50 -12.30
CA THR A 8 2.93 -2.57 -12.05
C THR A 8 2.98 -2.03 -10.61
N HIS A 9 1.90 -2.22 -9.84
CA HIS A 9 1.78 -1.84 -8.45
C HIS A 9 1.58 -3.07 -7.56
N ARG A 10 1.99 -2.98 -6.30
CA ARG A 10 1.78 -4.02 -5.28
C ARG A 10 1.26 -3.43 -3.99
N ILE A 11 0.29 -4.12 -3.40
CA ILE A 11 -0.17 -3.93 -2.03
C ILE A 11 0.29 -5.13 -1.21
N THR A 12 1.01 -4.89 -0.11
CA THR A 12 1.51 -5.95 0.77
C THR A 12 0.89 -5.83 2.16
N VAL A 13 0.25 -6.88 2.66
CA VAL A 13 -0.35 -6.93 4.00
C VAL A 13 0.48 -7.80 4.93
N CYS A 14 0.72 -7.37 6.17
CA CYS A 14 1.46 -8.18 7.14
C CYS A 14 0.59 -9.34 7.64
N THR A 15 0.92 -10.58 7.27
CA THR A 15 0.13 -11.78 7.55
C THR A 15 0.78 -12.71 8.58
N ASN A 16 1.80 -12.26 9.30
CA ASN A 16 2.54 -13.04 10.29
C ASN A 16 2.78 -12.23 11.57
N CYS A 17 2.68 -12.87 12.74
CA CYS A 17 2.79 -12.19 14.04
C CYS A 17 4.02 -12.66 14.81
N ARG A 18 5.00 -11.77 14.98
CA ARG A 18 6.25 -12.06 15.71
C ARG A 18 6.07 -12.45 17.19
N HIS A 19 4.94 -12.08 17.79
CA HIS A 19 4.68 -12.32 19.22
C HIS A 19 4.17 -13.75 19.50
N VAL A 20 3.50 -14.38 18.53
CA VAL A 20 2.98 -15.76 18.65
C VAL A 20 3.68 -16.76 17.73
N GLY A 21 4.55 -16.30 16.82
CA GLY A 21 5.28 -17.19 15.89
C GLY A 21 4.38 -17.89 14.87
N ALA A 22 3.21 -17.31 14.60
CA ALA A 22 2.15 -17.91 13.79
C ALA A 22 1.50 -16.87 12.85
N PRO A 23 0.77 -17.31 11.80
CA PRO A 23 0.07 -16.41 10.90
C PRO A 23 -0.86 -15.44 11.65
N CYS A 24 -0.77 -14.16 11.33
CA CYS A 24 -1.57 -13.10 11.94
C CYS A 24 -3.00 -13.18 11.41
N ARG A 25 -3.93 -13.71 12.20
CA ARG A 25 -5.32 -13.90 11.75
C ARG A 25 -6.00 -12.58 11.31
N PRO A 26 -5.89 -11.46 12.06
CA PRO A 26 -6.40 -10.16 11.59
C PRO A 26 -5.77 -9.71 10.27
N GLY A 27 -4.46 -9.93 10.07
CA GLY A 27 -3.77 -9.60 8.81
C GLY A 27 -4.22 -10.45 7.62
N LEU A 28 -4.47 -11.74 7.85
CA LEU A 28 -5.01 -12.65 6.83
C LEU A 28 -6.45 -12.30 6.44
N ASP A 29 -7.29 -11.92 7.40
CA ASP A 29 -8.67 -11.56 7.11
C ASP A 29 -8.74 -10.15 6.47
N LEU A 30 -7.88 -9.20 6.88
CA LEU A 30 -7.68 -7.92 6.18
C LEU A 30 -7.24 -8.12 4.72
N LEU A 31 -6.27 -9.00 4.45
CA LEU A 31 -5.83 -9.29 3.08
C LEU A 31 -6.99 -9.79 2.20
N LYS A 32 -7.86 -10.67 2.72
CA LYS A 32 -9.05 -11.15 2.00
C LYS A 32 -10.06 -10.04 1.73
N HIS A 33 -10.37 -9.21 2.74
CA HIS A 33 -11.34 -8.14 2.58
C HIS A 33 -10.83 -7.06 1.61
N LEU A 34 -9.55 -6.70 1.70
CA LEU A 34 -8.92 -5.76 0.78
C LEU A 34 -8.87 -6.33 -0.66
N GLN A 35 -8.61 -7.63 -0.83
CA GLN A 35 -8.72 -8.28 -2.14
C GLN A 35 -10.13 -8.22 -2.71
N ALA A 36 -11.15 -8.51 -1.91
CA ALA A 36 -12.54 -8.39 -2.33
C ALA A 36 -12.90 -6.94 -2.71
N ALA A 37 -12.45 -5.96 -1.93
CA ALA A 37 -12.72 -4.54 -2.15
C ALA A 37 -12.03 -3.99 -3.42
N ILE A 38 -10.76 -4.34 -3.66
CA ILE A 38 -10.03 -3.98 -4.90
C ILE A 38 -10.70 -4.60 -6.13
N THR A 39 -11.13 -5.87 -6.06
CA THR A 39 -11.88 -6.52 -7.15
C THR A 39 -13.25 -5.86 -7.38
N GLN A 40 -13.94 -5.43 -6.32
CA GLN A 40 -15.22 -4.72 -6.42
C GLN A 40 -15.10 -3.30 -6.98
N ALA A 41 -13.98 -2.62 -6.74
CA ALA A 41 -13.68 -1.31 -7.33
C ALA A 41 -13.52 -1.37 -8.87
N GLY A 42 -13.19 -2.55 -9.40
CA GLY A 42 -13.31 -2.88 -10.83
C GLY A 42 -11.99 -3.22 -11.52
N ALA A 43 -12.11 -3.76 -12.74
CA ALA A 43 -11.00 -4.31 -13.52
C ALA A 43 -9.79 -3.38 -13.64
N ALA A 44 -10.03 -2.07 -13.82
CA ALA A 44 -8.96 -1.09 -13.94
C ALA A 44 -7.99 -1.08 -12.75
N LEU A 45 -8.47 -1.37 -11.53
CA LEU A 45 -7.64 -1.39 -10.32
C LEU A 45 -7.07 -2.79 -10.04
N SER A 46 -7.86 -3.86 -10.26
CA SER A 46 -7.38 -5.24 -10.06
C SER A 46 -6.33 -5.69 -11.08
N ASP A 47 -6.33 -5.11 -12.29
CA ASP A 47 -5.33 -5.38 -13.32
C ASP A 47 -3.99 -4.68 -13.05
N ASP A 48 -3.97 -3.60 -12.27
CA ASP A 48 -2.75 -2.82 -11.97
C ASP A 48 -2.05 -3.25 -10.69
N PHE A 49 -2.80 -3.80 -9.72
CA PHE A 49 -2.29 -4.13 -8.38
C PHE A 49 -2.21 -5.64 -8.10
N SER A 50 -1.01 -6.12 -7.75
CA SER A 50 -0.86 -7.40 -7.03
C SER A 50 -1.15 -7.20 -5.53
N LEU A 51 -1.80 -8.18 -4.90
CA LEU A 51 -2.06 -8.19 -3.46
C LEU A 51 -1.41 -9.42 -2.81
N GLU A 52 -0.52 -9.19 -1.86
CA GLU A 52 0.36 -10.23 -1.31
C GLU A 52 0.42 -10.17 0.23
N GLY A 53 0.54 -11.34 0.87
CA GLY A 53 0.84 -11.45 2.30
C GLY A 53 2.35 -11.49 2.57
N SER A 54 2.82 -10.83 3.63
CA SER A 54 4.24 -10.80 4.01
C SER A 54 4.52 -11.22 5.46
N VAL A 55 5.80 -11.56 5.71
CA VAL A 55 6.28 -12.20 6.94
C VAL A 55 6.61 -11.21 8.05
N CYS A 56 7.07 -9.99 7.75
CA CYS A 56 7.25 -8.94 8.74
C CYS A 56 7.45 -7.58 8.05
N MET A 57 6.78 -6.53 8.53
CA MET A 57 7.03 -5.14 8.15
C MET A 57 7.42 -4.25 9.34
N ALA A 58 7.87 -4.88 10.44
CA ALA A 58 8.30 -4.28 11.71
C ALA A 58 7.30 -3.39 12.49
N GLY A 59 6.20 -2.92 11.89
CA GLY A 59 5.13 -2.18 12.57
C GLY A 59 4.11 -3.10 13.24
N CYS A 60 4.48 -3.70 14.38
CA CYS A 60 3.60 -4.57 15.15
C CYS A 60 2.66 -3.81 16.10
N ASP A 61 2.64 -2.48 16.07
CA ASP A 61 2.61 -1.75 17.34
C ASP A 61 1.33 -0.96 17.70
N ARG A 62 0.48 -0.37 16.85
CA ARG A 62 0.43 -0.09 15.39
C ARG A 62 0.03 -1.16 14.33
N PRO A 63 -0.61 -2.32 14.65
CA PRO A 63 -1.16 -3.26 13.65
C PRO A 63 -2.61 -2.90 13.23
N CYS A 64 -3.14 -3.38 12.09
CA CYS A 64 -2.48 -4.13 11.02
C CYS A 64 -1.75 -3.19 10.05
N THR A 65 -0.69 -3.70 9.40
CA THR A 65 0.14 -2.92 8.48
C THR A 65 -0.07 -3.31 7.02
N VAL A 66 -0.12 -2.28 6.15
CA VAL A 66 -0.32 -2.39 4.69
C VAL A 66 0.67 -1.47 3.99
N ALA A 67 1.42 -2.01 3.02
CA ALA A 67 2.36 -1.24 2.20
C ALA A 67 1.88 -1.11 0.75
N PHE A 68 2.13 0.05 0.14
CA PHE A 68 1.93 0.31 -1.29
C PHE A 68 3.28 0.55 -1.96
N GLN A 69 3.52 -0.16 -3.06
CA GLN A 69 4.81 -0.20 -3.75
C GLN A 69 4.58 -0.19 -5.27
N ALA A 70 5.48 0.46 -6.01
CA ALA A 70 5.59 0.36 -7.47
C ALA A 70 6.97 0.86 -7.93
N THR A 71 7.40 0.46 -9.11
CA THR A 71 8.66 0.95 -9.70
C THR A 71 8.62 2.47 -9.87
N ALA A 72 9.72 3.15 -9.54
CA ALA A 72 9.88 4.61 -9.57
C ALA A 72 8.90 5.43 -8.69
N LYS A 73 8.07 4.80 -7.86
CA LYS A 73 7.12 5.47 -6.95
C LYS A 73 7.53 5.38 -5.48
N ALA A 74 7.14 6.38 -4.69
CA ALA A 74 7.34 6.37 -3.25
C ALA A 74 6.58 5.21 -2.58
N THR A 75 7.26 4.42 -1.75
CA THR A 75 6.64 3.34 -0.97
C THR A 75 5.96 3.91 0.26
N TYR A 76 4.66 3.66 0.41
CA TYR A 76 3.91 4.00 1.62
C TYR A 76 3.77 2.78 2.52
N LEU A 77 3.86 2.97 3.83
CA LEU A 77 3.48 2.01 4.85
C LEU A 77 2.43 2.63 5.76
N PHE A 78 1.26 2.01 5.86
CA PHE A 78 0.21 2.36 6.80
C PHE A 78 0.14 1.33 7.93
N GLY A 79 -0.26 1.77 9.13
CA GLY A 79 -0.59 0.96 10.29
C GLY A 79 -2.01 1.22 10.78
N ASP A 80 -2.41 0.55 11.86
CA ASP A 80 -3.70 0.78 12.53
C ASP A 80 -4.92 0.61 11.60
N ILE A 81 -4.77 -0.27 10.61
CA ILE A 81 -5.81 -0.63 9.65
C ILE A 81 -6.77 -1.60 10.33
N ALA A 82 -8.02 -1.17 10.51
CA ALA A 82 -9.08 -1.92 11.16
C ALA A 82 -10.48 -1.57 10.58
N GLY A 83 -11.19 -2.60 10.13
CA GLY A 83 -12.59 -2.48 9.67
C GLY A 83 -12.77 -1.85 8.28
N GLU A 84 -14.02 -1.87 7.83
CA GLU A 84 -14.38 -1.58 6.43
C GLU A 84 -14.12 -0.13 6.00
N ALA A 85 -14.18 0.84 6.92
CA ALA A 85 -13.92 2.25 6.61
C ALA A 85 -12.45 2.51 6.23
N ASP A 86 -11.51 1.77 6.84
CA ASP A 86 -10.09 1.82 6.44
C ASP A 86 -9.86 1.08 5.12
N ILE A 87 -10.54 -0.05 4.90
CA ILE A 87 -10.43 -0.81 3.64
C ILE A 87 -10.88 0.04 2.45
N GLY A 88 -12.05 0.70 2.54
CA GLY A 88 -12.51 1.65 1.51
C GLY A 88 -11.52 2.80 1.29
N ALA A 89 -10.89 3.29 2.36
CA ALA A 89 -9.86 4.33 2.26
C ALA A 89 -8.54 3.83 1.63
N LEU A 90 -8.17 2.57 1.83
CA LEU A 90 -7.04 1.93 1.14
C LEU A 90 -7.33 1.75 -0.35
N VAL A 91 -8.57 1.43 -0.74
CA VAL A 91 -8.99 1.39 -2.15
C VAL A 91 -8.89 2.78 -2.79
N SER A 92 -9.45 3.83 -2.18
CA SER A 92 -9.31 5.20 -2.70
C SER A 92 -7.85 5.69 -2.73
N PHE A 93 -7.01 5.22 -1.79
CA PHE A 93 -5.57 5.51 -1.86
C PHE A 93 -4.88 4.74 -3.01
N ALA A 94 -5.30 3.51 -3.32
CA ALA A 94 -4.80 2.75 -4.45
C ALA A 94 -5.04 3.49 -5.79
N GLU A 95 -6.23 4.05 -5.98
CA GLU A 95 -6.56 4.88 -7.15
C GLU A 95 -5.66 6.13 -7.24
N LEU A 96 -5.58 6.90 -6.15
CA LEU A 96 -4.71 8.09 -6.07
C LEU A 96 -3.23 7.74 -6.33
N TYR A 97 -2.76 6.62 -5.77
CA TYR A 97 -1.38 6.15 -5.91
C TYR A 97 -1.07 5.63 -7.32
N ARG A 98 -2.03 4.96 -7.98
CA ARG A 98 -1.93 4.57 -9.40
C ARG A 98 -1.75 5.81 -10.28
N ASP A 99 -2.56 6.84 -10.06
CA ASP A 99 -2.63 8.02 -10.92
C ASP A 99 -1.48 9.03 -10.66
N ARG A 100 -0.74 8.89 -9.55
CA ARG A 100 0.44 9.71 -9.24
C ARG A 100 1.73 9.15 -9.85
N PRO A 101 2.41 9.83 -10.81
CA PRO A 101 3.60 9.26 -11.47
C PRO A 101 4.77 8.92 -10.54
N ASP A 102 5.00 9.76 -9.52
CA ASP A 102 6.04 9.59 -8.48
C ASP A 102 5.50 8.91 -7.20
N GLY A 103 4.22 8.54 -7.17
CA GLY A 103 3.52 7.99 -6.01
C GLY A 103 3.30 8.96 -4.85
N LEU A 104 3.94 10.13 -4.84
CA LEU A 104 3.91 11.07 -3.72
C LEU A 104 2.55 11.79 -3.61
N THR A 105 2.04 11.85 -2.39
CA THR A 105 0.78 12.51 -2.02
C THR A 105 1.01 13.47 -0.87
N ARG A 106 0.28 14.60 -0.86
CA ARG A 106 0.20 15.48 0.31
C ARG A 106 -0.72 14.88 1.36
N GLU A 107 -0.53 15.24 2.63
CA GLU A 107 -1.35 14.73 3.72
C GLU A 107 -2.86 14.92 3.50
N GLY A 108 -3.28 16.13 3.09
CA GLY A 108 -4.68 16.44 2.81
C GLY A 108 -5.26 15.86 1.52
N GLU A 109 -4.44 15.26 0.65
CA GLU A 109 -4.89 14.52 -0.54
C GLU A 109 -5.25 13.07 -0.19
N ARG A 110 -4.71 12.53 0.93
CA ARG A 110 -4.97 11.16 1.37
C ARG A 110 -6.39 11.03 1.95
N PRO A 111 -7.08 9.88 1.74
CA PRO A 111 -8.37 9.59 2.36
C PRO A 111 -8.35 9.79 3.89
N LYS A 112 -9.37 10.49 4.42
CA LYS A 112 -9.39 10.94 5.83
C LYS A 112 -9.16 9.84 6.87
N MET A 113 -9.64 8.63 6.61
CA MET A 113 -9.47 7.47 7.51
C MET A 113 -8.01 7.03 7.66
N LEU A 114 -7.13 7.35 6.70
CA LEU A 114 -5.69 7.12 6.76
C LEU A 114 -4.91 8.26 7.44
N GLY A 115 -5.60 9.31 7.91
CA GLY A 115 -4.98 10.41 8.66
C GLY A 115 -4.29 9.91 9.93
N GLY A 116 -3.02 10.26 10.11
CA GLY A 116 -2.22 9.77 11.25
C GLY A 116 -1.85 8.27 11.22
N LYS A 117 -2.19 7.55 10.14
CA LYS A 117 -1.90 6.11 9.97
C LYS A 117 -0.67 5.80 9.12
N THR A 118 -0.08 6.78 8.45
CA THR A 118 1.18 6.59 7.69
C THR A 118 2.35 6.43 8.64
N LEU A 119 2.91 5.22 8.69
CA LEU A 119 4.13 4.89 9.45
C LEU A 119 5.40 5.29 8.69
N ALA A 120 5.38 5.18 7.35
CA ALA A 120 6.49 5.61 6.50
C ALA A 120 6.02 6.04 5.10
N CYS A 121 6.78 6.97 4.51
CA CYS A 121 6.72 7.33 3.10
C CYS A 121 8.17 7.39 2.59
N ILE A 122 8.62 6.32 1.94
CA ILE A 122 10.00 6.11 1.50
C ILE A 122 10.09 6.51 0.02
N PRO A 123 10.88 7.53 -0.37
CA PRO A 123 11.04 7.89 -1.78
C PRO A 123 11.57 6.73 -2.63
N ALA A 124 11.22 6.70 -3.92
CA ALA A 124 11.85 5.78 -4.86
C ALA A 124 13.36 6.05 -4.93
N ALA A 125 14.18 5.00 -4.84
CA ALA A 125 15.64 5.13 -4.77
C ALA A 125 16.23 5.90 -5.96
N ILE A 126 15.69 5.71 -7.17
CA ILE A 126 16.12 6.40 -8.39
C ILE A 126 15.71 7.89 -8.35
N VAL A 127 14.46 8.19 -8.02
CA VAL A 127 13.94 9.58 -7.94
C VAL A 127 14.63 10.39 -6.83
N SER A 128 15.07 9.74 -5.75
CA SER A 128 15.81 10.40 -4.67
C SER A 128 17.16 10.95 -5.14
N ALA A 129 17.88 10.23 -6.00
CA ALA A 129 19.16 10.66 -6.53
C ALA A 129 19.00 11.85 -7.51
N GLU A 130 18.00 11.79 -8.39
CA GLU A 130 17.71 12.85 -9.36
C GLU A 130 17.29 14.16 -8.66
N ARG A 131 16.40 14.09 -7.67
CA ARG A 131 15.95 15.28 -6.91
C ARG A 131 17.08 15.93 -6.12
N GLN A 132 18.01 15.15 -5.56
CA GLN A 132 19.21 15.70 -4.93
C GLN A 132 20.11 16.42 -5.93
N ALA A 133 20.30 15.85 -7.14
CA ALA A 133 21.10 16.48 -8.18
C ALA A 133 20.51 17.82 -8.67
N THR A 134 19.18 17.99 -8.69
CA THR A 134 18.52 19.26 -9.04
C THR A 134 18.57 20.30 -7.92
N LEU A 135 18.56 19.89 -6.65
CA LEU A 135 18.60 20.81 -5.50
C LEU A 135 20.01 21.31 -5.13
N LEU A 136 21.04 20.80 -5.80
CA LEU A 136 22.45 21.18 -5.63
C LEU A 136 22.98 22.04 -6.80
N GLN A 137 22.08 22.55 -7.65
CA GLN A 137 22.34 23.46 -8.78
C GLN A 137 21.71 24.83 -8.51
#